data_AF-A0A8B8PML2-F1
#
_entry.id   AF-A0A8B8PML2-F1
#
_cell.length_a   1.000
_cell.length_b   1.000
_cell.length_c   1.000
_cell.angle_alpha   90.00
_cell.angle_beta   90.00
_cell.angle_gamma   90.00
#
_symmetry.space_group_name_H-M   'P 1'
#
loop_
_entity.id
_entity.type
_entity.pdbx_description
1 polymer ?
#
loop_
_entity_poly.entity_id
_entity_poly.type
_entity_poly.pdbx_seq_one_letter_code
_entity_poly.pdbx_strand_id
1 'polypeptide(L)'
;MSNIDKLSISNVRPRSVRFFVHVGLEYLFTIWTCLMLYKEYDNVASMRLRFLASQGRRVEQFTVVVRNVPRVPRQSISDTVGHFFRTNHPEHYLCHQGVYNANKFAKLVRKRDSLQNWLDYNQLKFERHLEKRPTKKKGFCGLWGEQVDSVDYYKQQIKDLEKRMAIVRQKVIKDPKSILPVAFVSFNSRWGAAVCAQTQQSKNPTLWLTNWAPEPRDVYWKNLAIPFFSLSIRRLVISLVVFALVFCYMIPIAFVQSLANLEGLEKVAPFLRPVIELKFIKSFLQGFLPGLALKIFLFLLPKVLMLMSKIEGHISLSMLERRTASKYYFFMLVNVFLGSIVTGTAFEQLRAFLHQAPAQIPRTIGVSIPMKATFFITYIMVDGWAGIAGEILRLKPLIIFHLKNMFLVKTERDREKAMHPGSVDFPETLPSLQLYFLLGIVYAVVTPILLPFILVFFAFAYLVYRHQIINVYNQRYESAAAFWPHVHSRIIAGLLISQLLLLGLLSTKKAAHSTPLLVILPILTLSFHKYCKHRFEPAFRKYPLEEAMAKDLAEREAEPDLNLKAYLADAYLHPIFQSSEAEEEELLEVKVDRR
;
A
#
# COMPACT_ATOMS: atom_id res chain seq x y z
N MET A 1 -21.97 -18.60 -28.39
CA MET A 1 -22.84 -18.06 -27.32
C MET A 1 -22.89 -19.06 -26.19
N SER A 2 -22.43 -18.67 -25.03
CA SER A 2 -22.51 -19.50 -23.82
C SER A 2 -23.98 -19.58 -23.36
N ASN A 3 -24.39 -20.67 -22.70
CA ASN A 3 -25.74 -20.76 -22.13
C ASN A 3 -26.02 -19.64 -21.09
N ILE A 4 -24.97 -19.04 -20.54
CA ILE A 4 -25.02 -17.90 -19.61
C ILE A 4 -25.50 -16.61 -20.31
N ASP A 5 -25.20 -16.44 -21.60
CA ASP A 5 -25.66 -15.29 -22.38
C ASP A 5 -27.20 -15.23 -22.48
N LYS A 6 -27.88 -16.39 -22.36
CA LYS A 6 -29.36 -16.47 -22.34
C LYS A 6 -29.97 -15.87 -21.07
N LEU A 7 -29.22 -15.84 -19.97
CA LEU A 7 -29.63 -15.30 -18.66
C LEU A 7 -29.25 -13.82 -18.49
N SER A 8 -28.65 -13.21 -19.52
CA SER A 8 -28.23 -11.81 -19.50
C SER A 8 -29.29 -10.88 -20.07
N ILE A 9 -29.21 -9.61 -19.70
CA ILE A 9 -29.93 -8.50 -20.34
C ILE A 9 -29.74 -8.44 -21.87
N SER A 10 -28.67 -9.02 -22.41
CA SER A 10 -28.43 -9.12 -23.86
C SER A 10 -29.55 -9.89 -24.59
N ASN A 11 -30.20 -10.84 -23.93
CA ASN A 11 -31.32 -11.65 -24.43
C ASN A 11 -32.66 -10.87 -24.47
N VAL A 12 -32.73 -9.68 -23.87
CA VAL A 12 -33.93 -8.84 -23.92
C VAL A 12 -34.06 -8.19 -25.30
N ARG A 13 -35.26 -8.32 -25.89
CA ARG A 13 -35.59 -7.72 -27.19
C ARG A 13 -35.49 -6.19 -27.13
N PRO A 14 -34.97 -5.51 -28.18
CA PRO A 14 -34.98 -4.05 -28.27
C PRO A 14 -36.39 -3.48 -28.05
N ARG A 15 -36.49 -2.30 -27.41
CA ARG A 15 -37.76 -1.63 -27.04
C ARG A 15 -38.70 -2.39 -26.07
N SER A 16 -38.25 -3.47 -25.43
CA SER A 16 -39.08 -4.20 -24.47
C SER A 16 -39.35 -3.40 -23.19
N VAL A 17 -40.54 -3.55 -22.60
CA VAL A 17 -40.90 -2.98 -21.29
C VAL A 17 -40.05 -3.57 -20.15
N ARG A 18 -39.43 -4.74 -20.36
CA ARG A 18 -38.58 -5.41 -19.36
C ARG A 18 -37.37 -4.57 -18.93
N PHE A 19 -36.94 -3.58 -19.71
CA PHE A 19 -35.87 -2.65 -19.32
C PHE A 19 -36.22 -1.82 -18.08
N PHE A 20 -37.51 -1.54 -17.82
CA PHE A 20 -37.91 -0.85 -16.58
C PHE A 20 -37.61 -1.67 -15.33
N VAL A 21 -37.64 -3.00 -15.41
CA VAL A 21 -37.27 -3.89 -14.29
C VAL A 21 -35.77 -3.76 -13.99
N HIS A 22 -34.92 -3.80 -15.02
CA HIS A 22 -33.48 -3.61 -14.84
C HIS A 22 -33.13 -2.22 -14.29
N VAL A 23 -33.82 -1.17 -14.76
CA VAL A 23 -33.65 0.18 -14.20
C VAL A 23 -34.11 0.21 -12.73
N GLY A 24 -35.28 -0.35 -12.40
CA GLY A 24 -35.76 -0.43 -11.02
C GLY A 24 -34.80 -1.20 -10.09
N LEU A 25 -34.20 -2.28 -10.57
CA LEU A 25 -33.16 -3.01 -9.84
C LEU A 25 -31.89 -2.17 -9.63
N GLU A 26 -31.46 -1.40 -10.63
CA GLU A 26 -30.30 -0.49 -10.48
C GLU A 26 -30.58 0.59 -9.41
N TYR A 27 -31.80 1.14 -9.36
CA TYR A 27 -32.22 2.04 -8.29
C TYR A 27 -32.16 1.35 -6.93
N LEU A 28 -32.75 0.16 -6.81
CA LEU A 28 -32.76 -0.61 -5.58
C LEU A 28 -31.33 -0.89 -5.08
N PHE A 29 -30.46 -1.41 -5.95
CA PHE A 29 -29.08 -1.73 -5.61
C PHE A 29 -28.26 -0.48 -5.28
N THR A 30 -28.45 0.61 -6.02
CA THR A 30 -27.74 1.87 -5.74
C THR A 30 -28.17 2.44 -4.39
N ILE A 31 -29.47 2.54 -4.12
CA ILE A 31 -30.01 3.07 -2.86
C ILE A 31 -29.53 2.19 -1.70
N TRP A 32 -29.67 0.87 -1.81
CA TRP A 32 -29.21 -0.06 -0.78
C TRP A 32 -27.71 0.05 -0.52
N THR A 33 -26.89 0.11 -1.57
CA THR A 33 -25.43 0.24 -1.44
C THR A 33 -25.06 1.58 -0.79
N CYS A 34 -25.71 2.69 -1.18
CA CYS A 34 -25.49 3.99 -0.55
C CYS A 34 -25.91 3.98 0.93
N LEU A 35 -27.03 3.37 1.29
CA LEU A 35 -27.47 3.24 2.68
C LEU A 35 -26.49 2.41 3.52
N MET A 36 -25.99 1.30 2.97
CA MET A 36 -24.99 0.48 3.65
C MET A 36 -23.65 1.21 3.78
N LEU A 37 -23.18 1.87 2.72
CA LEU A 37 -21.98 2.69 2.78
C LEU A 37 -22.11 3.84 3.77
N TYR A 38 -23.29 4.45 3.90
CA TYR A 38 -23.54 5.49 4.90
C TYR A 38 -23.39 4.94 6.32
N LYS A 39 -24.06 3.81 6.63
CA LYS A 39 -23.98 3.16 7.95
C LYS A 39 -22.56 2.71 8.27
N GLU A 40 -21.87 2.08 7.32
CA GLU A 40 -20.50 1.61 7.50
C GLU A 40 -19.51 2.77 7.66
N TYR A 41 -19.68 3.88 6.93
CA TYR A 41 -18.83 5.06 7.11
C TYR A 41 -18.99 5.67 8.50
N ASP A 42 -20.23 5.81 8.98
CA ASP A 42 -20.51 6.29 10.33
C ASP A 42 -19.93 5.35 11.40
N ASN A 43 -20.10 4.04 11.22
CA ASN A 43 -19.56 3.03 12.13
C ASN A 43 -18.02 3.06 12.15
N VAL A 44 -17.36 3.07 10.99
CA VAL A 44 -15.89 3.12 10.90
C VAL A 44 -15.34 4.44 11.45
N ALA A 45 -16.03 5.56 11.21
CA ALA A 45 -15.67 6.85 11.81
C ALA A 45 -15.75 6.79 13.34
N SER A 46 -16.86 6.26 13.87
CA SER A 46 -17.07 6.10 15.31
C SER A 46 -16.05 5.17 15.95
N MET A 47 -15.77 4.01 15.33
CA MET A 47 -14.74 3.07 15.79
C MET A 47 -13.36 3.73 15.81
N ARG A 48 -13.03 4.51 14.78
CA ARG A 48 -11.75 5.23 14.72
C ARG A 48 -11.63 6.26 15.85
N LEU A 49 -12.65 7.07 16.09
CA LEU A 49 -12.63 8.08 17.15
C LEU A 49 -12.51 7.42 18.54
N ARG A 50 -13.31 6.38 18.80
CA ARG A 50 -13.18 5.59 20.04
C ARG A 50 -11.79 4.99 20.20
N PHE A 51 -11.22 4.43 19.13
CA PHE A 51 -9.86 3.89 19.16
C PHE A 51 -8.82 4.96 19.50
N LEU A 52 -8.89 6.15 18.88
CA LEU A 52 -7.96 7.23 19.17
C LEU A 52 -8.11 7.78 20.59
N ALA A 53 -9.33 7.84 21.11
CA ALA A 53 -9.61 8.22 22.49
C ALA A 53 -9.02 7.21 23.48
N SER A 54 -9.22 5.90 23.25
CA SER A 54 -8.72 4.83 24.13
C SER A 54 -7.23 4.50 23.97
N GLN A 55 -6.60 4.95 22.89
CA GLN A 55 -5.21 4.63 22.59
C GLN A 55 -4.28 5.19 23.69
N GLY A 56 -3.34 4.38 24.17
CA GLY A 56 -2.31 4.86 25.11
C GLY A 56 -1.44 5.99 24.55
N ARG A 57 -0.57 6.52 25.42
CA ARG A 57 0.41 7.54 25.05
C ARG A 57 1.33 7.03 23.95
N ARG A 58 1.44 7.80 22.88
CA ARG A 58 2.41 7.55 21.81
C ARG A 58 3.00 8.86 21.31
N VAL A 59 4.24 8.78 20.83
CA VAL A 59 5.06 9.94 20.46
C VAL A 59 4.47 10.73 19.29
N GLU A 60 3.82 10.07 18.33
CA GLU A 60 3.22 10.73 17.16
C GLU A 60 2.06 11.68 17.52
N GLN A 61 1.44 11.51 18.69
CA GLN A 61 0.34 12.36 19.14
C GLN A 61 0.83 13.76 19.56
N PHE A 62 2.12 13.89 19.91
CA PHE A 62 2.74 15.13 20.38
C PHE A 62 3.69 15.75 19.35
N THR A 63 3.97 15.04 18.26
CA THR A 63 5.02 15.43 17.32
C THR A 63 4.46 15.79 15.94
N VAL A 64 4.97 16.89 15.39
CA VAL A 64 4.67 17.39 14.05
C VAL A 64 5.94 17.33 13.21
N VAL A 65 5.84 16.82 11.99
CA VAL A 65 6.95 16.90 11.02
C VAL A 65 6.87 18.23 10.28
N VAL A 66 7.96 19.00 10.35
CA VAL A 66 8.11 20.29 9.70
C VAL A 66 9.06 20.12 8.52
N ARG A 67 8.61 20.51 7.32
CA ARG A 67 9.39 20.44 6.09
C ARG A 67 9.61 21.83 5.49
N ASN A 68 10.66 21.93 4.67
CA ASN A 68 11.07 23.18 4.01
C ASN A 68 11.33 24.29 5.02
N VAL A 69 12.14 23.99 6.03
CA VAL A 69 12.67 25.03 6.90
C VAL A 69 13.56 25.96 6.06
N PRO A 70 13.32 27.29 6.07
CA PRO A 70 14.14 28.23 5.33
C PRO A 70 15.58 28.21 5.87
N ARG A 71 16.55 28.30 4.97
CA ARG A 71 17.97 28.41 5.36
C ARG A 71 18.30 29.87 5.61
N VAL A 72 18.52 30.21 6.87
CA VAL A 72 19.00 31.53 7.28
C VAL A 72 20.54 31.49 7.29
N PRO A 73 21.23 32.45 6.63
CA PRO A 73 22.68 32.52 6.69
C PRO A 73 23.18 32.61 8.14
N ARG A 74 24.24 31.89 8.48
CA ARG A 74 24.90 31.85 9.81
C ARG A 74 24.14 31.20 10.97
N GLN A 75 22.88 30.79 10.80
CA GLN A 75 22.14 30.03 11.83
C GLN A 75 22.05 28.55 11.48
N SER A 76 22.10 27.68 12.49
CA SER A 76 21.78 26.27 12.26
C SER A 76 20.28 26.09 12.02
N ILE A 77 19.90 25.02 11.32
CA ILE A 77 18.48 24.67 11.11
C ILE A 77 17.80 24.45 12.46
N SER A 78 18.51 23.85 13.42
CA SER A 78 18.04 23.65 14.79
C SER A 78 17.69 24.98 15.46
N ASP A 79 18.59 25.97 15.39
CA ASP A 79 18.35 27.29 15.99
C ASP A 79 17.19 28.02 15.30
N THR A 80 17.09 27.89 13.97
CA THR A 80 16.00 28.48 13.19
C THR A 80 14.64 27.91 13.60
N VAL A 81 14.54 26.59 13.75
CA VAL A 81 13.32 25.90 14.22
C VAL A 81 13.01 26.30 15.66
N GLY A 82 14.00 26.24 16.55
CA GLY A 82 13.83 26.64 17.94
C GLY A 82 13.33 28.07 18.10
N HIS A 83 13.94 29.03 17.39
CA HIS A 83 13.51 30.42 17.41
C HIS A 83 12.09 30.60 16.85
N PHE A 84 11.76 29.96 15.74
CA PHE A 84 10.44 30.06 15.12
C PHE A 84 9.32 29.55 16.05
N PHE A 85 9.50 28.36 16.65
CA PHE A 85 8.46 27.76 17.49
C PHE A 85 8.40 28.37 18.89
N ARG A 86 9.51 28.86 19.46
CA ARG A 86 9.45 29.64 20.71
C ARG A 86 8.71 30.95 20.54
N THR A 87 8.84 31.61 19.39
CA THR A 87 8.15 32.87 19.11
C THR A 87 6.66 32.66 18.80
N ASN A 88 6.31 31.65 17.99
CA ASN A 88 4.93 31.46 17.53
C ASN A 88 4.09 30.52 18.41
N HIS A 89 4.73 29.61 19.16
CA HIS A 89 4.07 28.62 20.03
C HIS A 89 4.76 28.55 21.42
N PRO A 90 4.91 29.68 22.14
CA PRO A 90 5.75 29.79 23.34
C PRO A 90 5.36 28.82 24.45
N GLU A 91 4.07 28.64 24.71
CA GLU A 91 3.57 27.84 25.84
C GLU A 91 3.55 26.33 25.57
N HIS A 92 3.55 25.93 24.30
CA HIS A 92 3.37 24.53 23.91
C HIS A 92 4.63 23.87 23.36
N TYR A 93 5.58 24.65 22.86
CA TYR A 93 6.82 24.15 22.31
C TYR A 93 7.68 23.46 23.39
N LEU A 94 8.06 22.20 23.16
CA LEU A 94 8.86 21.43 24.11
C LEU A 94 10.30 21.22 23.63
N CYS A 95 10.45 20.56 22.49
CA CYS A 95 11.75 20.28 21.89
C CYS A 95 11.60 20.01 20.39
N HIS A 96 12.73 19.86 19.71
CA HIS A 96 12.73 19.46 18.31
C HIS A 96 13.96 18.60 18.00
N GLN A 97 13.82 17.73 17.03
CA GLN A 97 14.87 16.85 16.53
C GLN A 97 15.14 17.17 15.06
N GLY A 98 16.36 17.61 14.75
CA GLY A 98 16.82 17.81 13.38
C GLY A 98 17.04 16.48 12.66
N VAL A 99 16.70 16.42 11.37
CA VAL A 99 16.92 15.22 10.55
C VAL A 99 18.26 15.31 9.81
N TYR A 100 19.11 14.31 10.00
CA TYR A 100 20.42 14.19 9.36
C TYR A 100 20.38 13.23 8.17
N ASN A 101 21.15 13.52 7.13
CA ASN A 101 21.36 12.61 6.01
C ASN A 101 22.29 11.45 6.40
N ALA A 102 21.73 10.45 7.09
CA ALA A 102 22.49 9.29 7.59
C ALA A 102 22.60 8.13 6.58
N ASN A 103 22.32 8.32 5.29
CA ASN A 103 22.30 7.22 4.31
C ASN A 103 23.63 6.45 4.20
N LYS A 104 24.77 7.16 4.27
CA LYS A 104 26.10 6.53 4.25
C LYS A 104 26.36 5.74 5.54
N PHE A 105 25.96 6.30 6.69
CA PHE A 105 26.05 5.66 7.99
C PHE A 105 25.18 4.40 8.07
N ALA A 106 23.96 4.45 7.51
CA ALA A 106 23.03 3.32 7.40
C ALA A 106 23.64 2.10 6.70
N LYS A 107 24.43 2.34 5.65
CA LYS A 107 25.13 1.26 4.92
C LYS A 107 26.23 0.63 5.78
N LEU A 108 26.90 1.42 6.62
CA LEU A 108 27.94 0.93 7.52
C LEU A 108 27.34 0.09 8.65
N VAL A 109 26.24 0.53 9.27
CA VAL A 109 25.56 -0.24 10.32
C VAL A 109 25.07 -1.58 9.82
N ARG A 110 24.41 -1.64 8.65
CA ARG A 110 24.03 -2.94 8.06
C ARG A 110 25.22 -3.86 7.81
N LYS A 111 26.37 -3.29 7.45
CA LYS A 111 27.60 -4.05 7.25
C LYS A 111 28.14 -4.57 8.60
N ARG A 112 28.08 -3.75 9.65
CA ARG A 112 28.44 -4.14 11.02
C ARG A 112 27.57 -5.29 11.49
N ASP A 113 26.24 -5.18 11.39
CA ASP A 113 25.31 -6.23 11.83
C ASP A 113 25.58 -7.54 11.09
N SER A 114 25.84 -7.47 9.79
CA SER A 114 26.21 -8.64 9.01
C SER A 114 27.54 -9.27 9.48
N LEU A 115 28.53 -8.47 9.87
CA LEU A 115 29.80 -8.97 10.42
C LEU A 115 29.63 -9.54 11.83
N GLN A 116 28.79 -8.92 12.65
CA GLN A 116 28.44 -9.40 13.99
C GLN A 116 27.81 -10.79 13.91
N ASN A 117 26.85 -11.00 13.01
CA ASN A 117 26.26 -12.31 12.78
C ASN A 117 27.31 -13.37 12.39
N TRP A 118 28.30 -13.00 11.58
CA TRP A 118 29.40 -13.89 11.24
C TRP A 118 30.32 -14.18 12.43
N LEU A 119 30.57 -13.20 13.29
CA LEU A 119 31.33 -13.38 14.52
C LEU A 119 30.61 -14.36 15.46
N ASP A 120 29.33 -14.11 15.73
CA ASP A 120 28.49 -14.94 16.59
C ASP A 120 28.44 -16.39 16.09
N TYR A 121 28.29 -16.58 14.77
CA TYR A 121 28.34 -17.91 14.14
C TYR A 121 29.65 -18.66 14.43
N ASN A 122 30.79 -17.98 14.28
CA ASN A 122 32.10 -18.61 14.48
C ASN A 122 32.35 -18.88 15.97
N GLN A 123 31.85 -18.02 16.87
CA GLN A 123 31.88 -18.27 18.30
C GLN A 123 31.06 -19.49 18.68
N LEU A 124 29.80 -19.58 18.23
CA LEU A 124 28.96 -20.77 18.45
C LEU A 124 29.59 -22.04 17.88
N LYS A 125 30.24 -21.96 16.72
CA LYS A 125 30.97 -23.09 16.13
C LYS A 125 32.16 -23.52 16.99
N PHE A 126 32.87 -22.58 17.61
CA PHE A 126 33.97 -22.86 18.52
C PHE A 126 33.48 -23.42 19.86
N GLU A 127 32.39 -22.89 20.42
CA GLU A 127 31.78 -23.41 21.65
C GLU A 127 31.31 -24.87 21.51
N ARG A 128 30.83 -25.26 20.32
CA ARG A 128 30.47 -26.65 20.01
C ARG A 128 31.67 -27.58 19.87
N HIS A 129 32.84 -27.04 19.50
CA HIS A 129 34.05 -27.81 19.21
C HIS A 129 35.29 -27.09 19.76
N LEU A 130 35.49 -27.19 21.08
CA LEU A 130 36.55 -26.49 21.81
C LEU A 130 37.96 -26.82 21.29
N GLU A 131 38.15 -28.01 20.72
CA GLU A 131 39.45 -28.50 20.24
C GLU A 131 39.93 -27.79 18.95
N LYS A 132 39.03 -27.20 18.15
CA LYS A 132 39.39 -26.64 16.83
C LYS A 132 38.89 -25.20 16.68
N ARG A 133 39.84 -24.26 16.69
CA ARG A 133 39.52 -22.86 16.37
C ARG A 133 39.10 -22.71 14.90
N PRO A 134 37.99 -22.01 14.61
CA PRO A 134 37.51 -21.82 13.26
C PRO A 134 38.43 -20.89 12.48
N THR A 135 39.03 -21.38 11.41
CA THR A 135 39.95 -20.60 10.56
C THR A 135 39.33 -20.25 9.21
N LYS A 136 39.75 -19.12 8.64
CA LYS A 136 39.30 -18.61 7.34
C LYS A 136 40.48 -18.03 6.55
N LYS A 137 40.45 -18.14 5.23
CA LYS A 137 41.43 -17.48 4.35
C LYS A 137 40.99 -16.07 3.98
N LYS A 138 41.92 -15.11 3.93
CA LYS A 138 41.63 -13.66 3.72
C LYS A 138 41.14 -13.29 2.31
N GLY A 139 41.41 -14.08 1.29
CA GLY A 139 41.19 -13.76 -0.12
C GLY A 139 39.74 -13.89 -0.60
N PHE A 140 39.55 -13.77 -1.92
CA PHE A 140 38.22 -13.71 -2.54
C PHE A 140 37.37 -14.93 -2.17
N CYS A 141 36.17 -14.67 -1.62
CA CYS A 141 35.22 -15.69 -1.13
C CYS A 141 35.80 -16.72 -0.12
N GLY A 142 36.94 -16.43 0.52
CA GLY A 142 37.59 -17.36 1.46
C GLY A 142 38.38 -18.50 0.80
N LEU A 143 38.68 -18.40 -0.49
CA LEU A 143 39.34 -19.46 -1.24
C LEU A 143 40.87 -19.34 -1.27
N TRP A 144 41.40 -18.11 -1.28
CA TRP A 144 42.83 -17.82 -1.41
C TRP A 144 43.38 -17.00 -0.25
N GLY A 145 44.71 -17.00 -0.06
CA GLY A 145 45.42 -16.19 0.93
C GLY A 145 45.68 -16.88 2.27
N GLU A 146 46.32 -16.13 3.17
CA GLU A 146 46.73 -16.56 4.51
C GLU A 146 45.53 -17.02 5.35
N GLN A 147 45.71 -18.13 6.06
CA GLN A 147 44.74 -18.70 6.98
C GLN A 147 44.85 -18.01 8.33
N VAL A 148 43.77 -17.35 8.74
CA VAL A 148 43.69 -16.62 10.00
C VAL A 148 42.54 -17.13 10.85
N ASP A 149 42.62 -16.89 12.16
CA ASP A 149 41.51 -17.15 13.07
C ASP A 149 40.31 -16.29 12.66
N SER A 150 39.17 -16.94 12.42
CA SER A 150 37.95 -16.27 11.96
C SER A 150 37.40 -15.35 13.03
N VAL A 151 37.50 -15.72 14.32
CA VAL A 151 36.93 -14.95 15.43
C VAL A 151 37.71 -13.64 15.58
N ASP A 152 39.04 -13.72 15.64
CA ASP A 152 39.89 -12.54 15.79
C ASP A 152 39.84 -11.64 14.55
N TYR A 153 39.73 -12.23 13.35
CA TYR A 153 39.53 -11.49 12.10
C TYR A 153 38.24 -10.66 12.11
N TYR A 154 37.10 -11.26 12.46
CA TYR A 154 35.82 -10.54 12.51
C TYR A 154 35.80 -9.50 13.63
N LYS A 155 36.38 -9.80 14.81
CA LYS A 155 36.56 -8.82 15.89
C LYS A 155 37.35 -7.60 15.42
N GLN A 156 38.47 -7.81 14.73
CA GLN A 156 39.29 -6.72 14.21
C GLN A 156 38.55 -5.91 13.15
N GLN A 157 37.84 -6.56 12.22
CA GLN A 157 37.05 -5.87 11.21
C GLN A 157 35.89 -5.05 11.79
N ILE A 158 35.22 -5.56 12.82
CA ILE A 158 34.17 -4.82 13.53
C ILE A 158 34.78 -3.59 14.21
N LYS A 159 35.90 -3.75 14.93
CA LYS A 159 36.62 -2.63 15.57
C LYS A 159 37.05 -1.56 14.57
N ASP A 160 37.55 -1.95 13.40
CA ASP A 160 37.92 -1.00 12.34
C ASP A 160 36.70 -0.33 11.71
N LEU A 161 35.58 -1.05 11.61
CA LEU A 161 34.33 -0.51 11.10
C LEU A 161 33.68 0.47 12.09
N GLU A 162 33.73 0.19 13.40
CA GLU A 162 33.28 1.08 14.47
C GLU A 162 34.07 2.38 14.50
N LYS A 163 35.41 2.31 14.37
CA LYS A 163 36.25 3.52 14.20
C LYS A 163 35.80 4.36 13.01
N ARG A 164 35.55 3.72 11.85
CA ARG A 164 35.05 4.42 10.65
C ARG A 164 33.65 5.00 10.88
N MET A 165 32.79 4.27 11.58
CA MET A 165 31.44 4.71 11.94
C MET A 165 31.48 5.93 12.85
N ALA A 166 32.34 5.96 13.88
CA ALA A 166 32.55 7.11 14.76
C ALA A 166 33.00 8.35 13.97
N ILE A 167 33.97 8.20 13.06
CA ILE A 167 34.43 9.29 12.19
C ILE A 167 33.29 9.80 11.30
N VAL A 168 32.49 8.89 10.70
CA VAL A 168 31.36 9.27 9.86
C VAL A 168 30.25 9.94 10.68
N ARG A 169 29.95 9.45 11.88
CA ARG A 169 28.98 10.04 12.83
C ARG A 169 29.37 11.48 13.16
N GLN A 170 30.62 11.70 13.56
CA GLN A 170 31.13 13.05 13.85
C GLN A 170 31.08 13.97 12.63
N LYS A 171 31.42 13.47 11.44
CA LYS A 171 31.32 14.26 10.19
C LYS A 171 29.88 14.66 9.89
N VAL A 172 28.91 13.76 10.06
CA VAL A 172 27.49 14.04 9.81
C VAL A 172 26.92 15.06 10.79
N ILE A 173 27.33 15.01 12.06
CA ILE A 173 26.90 15.95 13.09
C ILE A 173 27.51 17.34 12.86
N LYS A 174 28.80 17.41 12.48
CA LYS A 174 29.52 18.67 12.27
C LYS A 174 29.22 19.36 10.94
N ASP A 175 28.85 18.60 9.90
CA ASP A 175 28.64 19.15 8.56
C ASP A 175 27.24 19.78 8.42
N PRO A 176 27.12 21.12 8.26
CA PRO A 176 25.84 21.77 8.09
C PRO A 176 25.12 21.36 6.80
N LYS A 177 25.84 20.86 5.78
CA LYS A 177 25.23 20.37 4.53
C LYS A 177 24.54 19.02 4.72
N SER A 178 24.92 18.27 5.76
CA SER A 178 24.32 16.98 6.09
C SER A 178 22.99 17.13 6.85
N ILE A 179 22.67 18.33 7.36
CA ILE A 179 21.40 18.64 8.00
C ILE A 179 20.35 18.95 6.93
N LEU A 180 19.25 18.20 6.98
CA LEU A 180 18.14 18.37 6.06
C LEU A 180 17.24 19.52 6.55
N PRO A 181 16.56 20.25 5.65
CA PRO A 181 15.58 21.28 6.01
C PRO A 181 14.26 20.66 6.51
N VAL A 182 14.37 19.68 7.41
CA VAL A 182 13.29 18.89 7.99
C VAL A 182 13.58 18.69 9.47
N ALA A 183 12.57 18.89 10.32
CA ALA A 183 12.65 18.67 11.75
C ALA A 183 11.37 18.02 12.27
N PHE A 184 11.50 17.21 13.31
CA PHE A 184 10.37 16.74 14.11
C PHE A 184 10.25 17.67 15.31
N VAL A 185 9.11 18.34 15.47
CA VAL A 185 8.86 19.29 16.55
C VAL A 185 7.84 18.68 17.49
N SER A 186 8.21 18.60 18.76
CA SER A 186 7.40 17.99 19.82
C SER A 186 6.81 19.07 20.72
N PHE A 187 5.56 18.87 21.11
CA PHE A 187 4.79 19.77 21.96
C PHE A 187 4.50 19.14 23.31
N ASN A 188 4.19 19.98 24.31
CA ASN A 188 3.84 19.52 25.67
C ASN A 188 2.41 18.96 25.78
N SER A 189 1.60 19.07 24.73
CA SER A 189 0.19 18.71 24.68
C SER A 189 -0.17 18.21 23.28
N ARG A 190 -1.12 17.28 23.18
CA ARG A 190 -1.69 16.84 21.91
C ARG A 190 -2.47 17.97 21.25
N TRP A 191 -3.11 18.82 22.06
CA TRP A 191 -3.79 20.00 21.57
C TRP A 191 -2.82 20.93 20.82
N GLY A 192 -1.66 21.25 21.39
CA GLY A 192 -0.65 22.11 20.75
C GLY A 192 -0.13 21.52 19.44
N ALA A 193 0.14 20.20 19.42
CA ALA A 193 0.52 19.49 18.20
C ALA A 193 -0.60 19.52 17.14
N ALA A 194 -1.86 19.35 17.54
CA ALA A 194 -3.01 19.37 16.65
C ALA A 194 -3.23 20.73 15.98
N VAL A 195 -3.06 21.82 16.75
CA VAL A 195 -3.13 23.19 16.23
C VAL A 195 -2.01 23.40 15.21
N CYS A 196 -0.77 23.06 15.55
CA CYS A 196 0.38 23.23 14.66
C CYS A 196 0.26 22.40 13.36
N ALA A 197 -0.21 21.16 13.44
CA ALA A 197 -0.35 20.28 12.27
C ALA A 197 -1.48 20.68 11.31
N GLN A 198 -2.48 21.43 11.78
CA GLN A 198 -3.67 21.79 11.00
C GLN A 198 -3.68 23.24 10.51
N THR A 199 -2.77 24.09 11.00
CA THR A 199 -2.70 25.52 10.68
C THR A 199 -1.55 25.86 9.74
N GLN A 200 -1.76 26.86 8.89
CA GLN A 200 -0.72 27.42 8.03
C GLN A 200 0.24 28.27 8.87
N GLN A 201 1.53 27.91 8.91
CA GLN A 201 2.51 28.53 9.81
C GLN A 201 3.10 29.84 9.28
N SER A 202 3.22 30.02 7.97
CA SER A 202 3.88 31.20 7.39
C SER A 202 3.10 31.77 6.21
N LYS A 203 3.36 33.06 5.88
CA LYS A 203 2.77 33.75 4.72
C LYS A 203 3.02 33.01 3.41
N ASN A 204 4.17 32.34 3.29
CA ASN A 204 4.49 31.54 2.12
C ASN A 204 3.97 30.10 2.30
N PRO A 205 3.04 29.62 1.45
CA PRO A 205 2.47 28.27 1.57
C PRO A 205 3.45 27.14 1.27
N THR A 206 4.67 27.43 0.85
CA THR A 206 5.69 26.41 0.52
C THR A 206 6.76 26.24 1.60
N LEU A 207 6.81 27.15 2.59
CA LEU A 207 7.75 27.13 3.71
C LEU A 207 7.04 26.72 4.99
N TRP A 208 7.79 26.13 5.94
CA TRP A 208 7.26 25.69 7.24
C TRP A 208 6.06 24.76 7.11
N LEU A 209 6.16 23.78 6.20
CA LEU A 209 5.09 22.83 5.93
C LEU A 209 4.96 21.86 7.10
N THR A 210 3.94 22.05 7.91
CA THR A 210 3.59 21.18 9.04
C THR A 210 2.64 20.08 8.60
N ASN A 211 2.94 18.85 9.00
CA ASN A 211 2.05 17.70 8.92
C ASN A 211 2.19 16.89 10.20
N TRP A 212 1.19 16.11 10.57
CA TRP A 212 1.34 15.08 11.61
C TRP A 212 2.57 14.21 11.35
N ALA A 213 3.41 14.03 12.37
CA ALA A 213 4.50 13.07 12.26
C ALA A 213 3.89 11.66 12.26
N PRO A 214 4.31 10.76 11.34
CA PRO A 214 3.94 9.36 11.46
C PRO A 214 4.66 8.74 12.68
N GLU A 215 4.18 7.59 13.14
CA GLU A 215 4.88 6.80 14.17
C GLU A 215 6.36 6.57 13.74
N PRO A 216 7.35 6.57 14.66
CA PRO A 216 8.76 6.38 14.29
C PRO A 216 9.03 5.14 13.43
N ARG A 217 8.28 4.06 13.65
CA ARG A 217 8.33 2.80 12.87
C ARG A 217 7.77 2.95 11.45
N ASP A 218 6.82 3.86 11.26
CA ASP A 218 6.18 4.19 9.98
C ASP A 218 6.99 5.23 9.17
N VAL A 219 7.96 5.91 9.77
CA VAL A 219 8.83 6.88 9.06
C VAL A 219 9.72 6.18 8.02
N TYR A 220 9.57 6.56 6.76
CA TYR A 220 10.48 6.17 5.68
C TYR A 220 11.61 7.19 5.49
N TRP A 221 12.64 7.05 6.33
CA TRP A 221 13.79 7.95 6.47
C TRP A 221 14.48 8.36 5.16
N LYS A 222 14.57 7.46 4.17
CA LYS A 222 15.27 7.74 2.91
C LYS A 222 14.66 8.88 2.10
N ASN A 223 13.34 9.09 2.23
CA ASN A 223 12.62 10.11 1.45
C ASN A 223 12.61 11.48 2.11
N LEU A 224 13.01 11.60 3.39
CA LEU A 224 13.10 12.87 4.09
C LEU A 224 14.17 13.81 3.49
N ALA A 225 15.17 13.24 2.80
CA ALA A 225 16.26 13.99 2.19
C ALA A 225 15.89 14.69 0.86
N ILE A 226 14.69 14.46 0.33
CA ILE A 226 14.32 14.95 -1.01
C ILE A 226 13.82 16.40 -0.90
N PRO A 227 14.39 17.35 -1.67
CA PRO A 227 13.94 18.73 -1.65
C PRO A 227 12.56 18.89 -2.29
N PHE A 228 11.77 19.86 -1.82
CA PHE A 228 10.37 20.02 -2.22
C PHE A 228 10.14 20.22 -3.71
N PHE A 229 10.93 21.06 -4.38
CA PHE A 229 10.78 21.27 -5.83
C PHE A 229 11.01 19.97 -6.62
N SER A 230 11.96 19.14 -6.17
CA SER A 230 12.20 17.81 -6.75
C SER A 230 11.02 16.86 -6.53
N LEU A 231 10.28 16.98 -5.41
CA LEU A 231 9.08 16.17 -5.19
C LEU A 231 8.01 16.42 -6.26
N SER A 232 7.77 17.68 -6.64
CA SER A 232 6.80 18.02 -7.68
C SER A 232 7.18 17.43 -9.03
N ILE A 233 8.44 17.58 -9.44
CA ILE A 233 8.96 17.00 -10.70
C ILE A 233 8.89 15.47 -10.68
N ARG A 234 9.35 14.83 -9.60
CA ARG A 234 9.31 13.37 -9.45
C ARG A 234 7.89 12.82 -9.56
N ARG A 235 6.91 13.48 -8.92
CA ARG A 235 5.51 13.07 -9.00
C ARG A 235 4.95 13.23 -10.41
N LEU A 236 5.29 14.30 -11.11
CA LEU A 236 4.88 14.49 -12.52
C LEU A 236 5.47 13.38 -13.40
N VAL A 237 6.78 13.16 -13.33
CA VAL A 237 7.48 12.13 -14.12
C VAL A 237 6.93 10.75 -13.82
N ILE A 238 6.77 10.37 -12.54
CA ILE A 238 6.20 9.07 -12.18
C ILE A 238 4.74 8.95 -12.63
N SER A 239 3.94 10.02 -12.58
CA SER A 239 2.57 10.00 -13.11
C SER A 239 2.57 9.73 -14.62
N LEU A 240 3.48 10.34 -15.38
CA LEU A 240 3.63 10.09 -16.82
C LEU A 240 4.11 8.66 -17.12
N VAL A 241 5.07 8.16 -16.33
CA VAL A 241 5.57 6.78 -16.46
C VAL A 241 4.48 5.76 -16.12
N VAL A 242 3.70 5.99 -15.07
CA VAL A 242 2.56 5.12 -14.70
C VAL A 242 1.48 5.17 -15.79
N PHE A 243 1.20 6.34 -16.34
CA PHE A 243 0.30 6.49 -17.49
C PHE A 243 0.81 5.65 -18.67
N ALA A 244 2.07 5.83 -19.09
CA ALA A 244 2.67 5.04 -20.16
C ALA A 244 2.64 3.52 -19.87
N LEU A 245 2.95 3.12 -18.63
CA LEU A 245 2.87 1.73 -18.18
C LEU A 245 1.46 1.17 -18.39
N VAL A 246 0.40 1.92 -18.05
CA VAL A 246 -0.98 1.49 -18.24
C VAL A 246 -1.26 1.19 -19.72
N PHE A 247 -0.84 2.04 -20.66
CA PHE A 247 -1.05 1.79 -22.10
C PHE A 247 -0.22 0.64 -22.64
N CYS A 248 1.08 0.58 -22.30
CA CYS A 248 1.94 -0.51 -22.75
C CYS A 248 1.45 -1.88 -22.25
N TYR A 249 0.80 -1.91 -21.08
CA TYR A 249 0.27 -3.14 -20.51
C TYR A 249 -1.01 -3.63 -21.18
N MET A 250 -1.64 -2.85 -22.06
CA MET A 250 -2.76 -3.34 -22.88
C MET A 250 -2.33 -4.49 -23.80
N ILE A 251 -1.05 -4.56 -24.18
CA ILE A 251 -0.53 -5.63 -25.06
C ILE A 251 -0.61 -7.02 -24.37
N PRO A 252 -0.04 -7.24 -23.17
CA PRO A 252 -0.25 -8.49 -22.42
C PRO A 252 -1.72 -8.82 -22.17
N ILE A 253 -2.56 -7.82 -21.89
CA ILE A 253 -4.00 -8.05 -21.67
C ILE A 253 -4.67 -8.53 -22.95
N ALA A 254 -4.39 -7.90 -24.09
CA ALA A 254 -4.91 -8.34 -25.38
C ALA A 254 -4.48 -9.77 -25.71
N PHE A 255 -3.23 -10.13 -25.38
CA PHE A 255 -2.75 -11.51 -25.51
C PHE A 255 -3.56 -12.48 -24.64
N VAL A 256 -3.78 -12.18 -23.36
CA VAL A 256 -4.61 -13.01 -22.48
C VAL A 256 -6.04 -13.13 -23.00
N GLN A 257 -6.62 -12.03 -23.49
CA GLN A 257 -7.98 -12.04 -24.05
C GLN A 257 -8.06 -12.87 -25.34
N SER A 258 -6.99 -12.91 -26.14
CA SER A 258 -6.93 -13.78 -27.32
C SER A 258 -6.94 -15.26 -26.95
N LEU A 259 -6.29 -15.64 -25.83
CA LEU A 259 -6.31 -17.02 -25.32
C LEU A 259 -7.70 -17.43 -24.81
N ALA A 260 -8.49 -16.47 -24.32
CA ALA A 260 -9.84 -16.74 -23.84
C ALA A 260 -10.86 -17.01 -24.97
N ASN A 261 -10.53 -16.70 -26.23
CA ASN A 261 -11.39 -16.92 -27.38
C ASN A 261 -10.81 -18.02 -28.29
N LEU A 262 -11.64 -19.00 -28.70
CA LEU A 262 -11.22 -20.12 -29.54
C LEU A 262 -10.65 -19.69 -30.89
N GLU A 263 -11.31 -18.74 -31.55
CA GLU A 263 -10.83 -18.16 -32.82
C GLU A 263 -9.54 -17.36 -32.64
N GLY A 264 -9.32 -16.77 -31.46
CA GLY A 264 -8.08 -16.07 -31.11
C GLY A 264 -6.92 -17.05 -30.89
N LEU A 265 -7.18 -18.15 -30.19
CA LEU A 265 -6.22 -19.21 -29.92
C LEU A 265 -5.74 -19.89 -31.22
N GLU A 266 -6.65 -20.17 -32.15
CA GLU A 266 -6.30 -20.76 -33.46
C GLU A 266 -5.48 -19.82 -34.34
N LYS A 267 -5.65 -18.50 -34.19
CA LYS A 267 -4.86 -17.48 -34.90
C LYS A 267 -3.46 -17.30 -34.32
N VAL A 268 -3.32 -17.38 -32.99
CA VAL A 268 -2.04 -17.15 -32.29
C VAL A 268 -1.17 -18.41 -32.25
N ALA A 269 -1.77 -19.59 -32.15
CA ALA A 269 -1.05 -20.86 -32.02
C ALA A 269 -1.69 -21.95 -32.92
N PRO A 270 -1.48 -21.88 -34.25
CA PRO A 270 -2.12 -22.79 -35.20
C PRO A 270 -1.73 -24.27 -35.02
N PHE A 271 -0.58 -24.54 -34.38
CA PHE A 271 -0.10 -25.89 -34.06
C PHE A 271 -0.92 -26.59 -32.95
N LEU A 272 -1.74 -25.87 -32.19
CA LEU A 272 -2.58 -26.46 -31.14
C LEU A 272 -3.90 -27.04 -31.67
N ARG A 273 -4.24 -26.85 -32.95
CA ARG A 273 -5.48 -27.34 -33.59
C ARG A 273 -5.83 -28.81 -33.24
N PRO A 274 -4.94 -29.80 -33.41
CA PRO A 274 -5.28 -31.20 -33.11
C PRO A 274 -5.48 -31.47 -31.60
N VAL A 275 -4.91 -30.64 -30.73
CA VAL A 275 -5.02 -30.77 -29.27
C VAL A 275 -6.26 -30.03 -28.72
N ILE A 276 -6.69 -28.96 -29.39
CA ILE A 276 -7.89 -28.17 -29.05
C ILE A 276 -9.20 -28.92 -29.32
N GLU A 277 -9.19 -29.93 -30.20
CA GLU A 277 -10.38 -30.75 -30.48
C GLU A 277 -10.79 -31.68 -29.33
N LEU A 278 -9.86 -31.98 -28.41
CA LEU A 278 -10.17 -32.74 -27.20
C LEU A 278 -11.03 -31.91 -26.24
N LYS A 279 -12.28 -32.32 -26.03
CA LYS A 279 -13.30 -31.60 -25.20
C LYS A 279 -12.79 -31.18 -23.82
N PHE A 280 -11.98 -32.02 -23.16
CA PHE A 280 -11.39 -31.73 -21.85
C PHE A 280 -10.35 -30.60 -21.92
N ILE A 281 -9.39 -30.71 -22.85
CA ILE A 281 -8.31 -29.74 -23.02
C ILE A 281 -8.86 -28.38 -23.48
N LYS A 282 -9.86 -28.39 -24.37
CA LYS A 282 -10.59 -27.20 -24.80
C LYS A 282 -11.18 -26.41 -23.62
N SER A 283 -11.83 -27.12 -22.70
CA SER A 283 -12.48 -26.50 -21.53
C SER A 283 -11.45 -25.93 -20.56
N PHE A 284 -10.32 -26.63 -20.37
CA PHE A 284 -9.22 -26.16 -19.54
C PHE A 284 -8.53 -24.92 -20.13
N LEU A 285 -8.19 -24.95 -21.42
CA LEU A 285 -7.53 -23.84 -22.13
C LEU A 285 -8.41 -22.58 -22.19
N GLN A 286 -9.72 -22.74 -22.37
CA GLN A 286 -10.63 -21.58 -22.49
C GLN A 286 -11.02 -21.01 -21.12
N GLY A 287 -11.16 -21.85 -20.09
CA GLY A 287 -11.64 -21.43 -18.78
C GLY A 287 -10.53 -21.02 -17.81
N PHE A 288 -9.51 -21.86 -17.64
CA PHE A 288 -8.52 -21.73 -16.57
C PHE A 288 -7.28 -20.93 -16.98
N LEU A 289 -6.75 -21.21 -18.18
CA LEU A 289 -5.49 -20.65 -18.65
C LEU A 289 -5.47 -19.11 -18.71
N PRO A 290 -6.52 -18.41 -19.19
CA PRO A 290 -6.50 -16.95 -19.26
C PRO A 290 -6.42 -16.30 -17.88
N GLY A 291 -7.14 -16.85 -16.90
CA GLY A 291 -7.10 -16.38 -15.51
C GLY A 291 -5.72 -16.56 -14.88
N LEU A 292 -5.09 -17.72 -15.11
CA LEU A 292 -3.74 -18.00 -14.63
C LEU A 292 -2.70 -17.10 -15.31
N ALA A 293 -2.77 -16.95 -16.64
CA ALA A 293 -1.88 -16.10 -17.40
C ALA A 293 -1.96 -14.63 -16.94
N LEU A 294 -3.18 -14.12 -16.72
CA LEU A 294 -3.38 -12.78 -16.18
C LEU A 294 -2.73 -12.63 -14.80
N LYS A 295 -2.94 -13.59 -13.90
CA LYS A 295 -2.34 -13.58 -12.56
C LYS A 295 -0.81 -13.55 -12.62
N ILE A 296 -0.20 -14.34 -13.51
CA ILE A 296 1.25 -14.37 -13.71
C ILE A 296 1.77 -13.00 -14.18
N PHE A 297 1.11 -12.38 -15.15
CA PHE A 297 1.49 -11.03 -15.60
C PHE A 297 1.39 -10.03 -14.44
N LEU A 298 0.29 -10.05 -13.69
CA LEU A 298 0.06 -9.12 -12.58
C LEU A 298 0.99 -9.33 -11.38
N PHE A 299 1.58 -10.51 -11.18
CA PHE A 299 2.39 -10.85 -10.01
C PHE A 299 3.57 -9.88 -9.75
N LEU A 300 4.23 -9.39 -10.81
CA LEU A 300 5.36 -8.48 -10.65
C LEU A 300 4.92 -7.02 -10.41
N LEU A 301 3.70 -6.67 -10.78
CA LEU A 301 3.27 -5.29 -10.92
C LEU A 301 3.18 -4.52 -9.57
N PRO A 302 2.63 -5.07 -8.47
CA PRO A 302 2.62 -4.37 -7.19
C PRO A 302 4.03 -3.96 -6.72
N LYS A 303 5.05 -4.78 -6.99
CA LYS A 303 6.46 -4.46 -6.65
C LYS A 303 6.99 -3.29 -7.48
N VAL A 304 6.68 -3.24 -8.77
CA VAL A 304 7.05 -2.14 -9.67
C VAL A 304 6.37 -0.84 -9.23
N LEU A 305 5.07 -0.88 -8.94
CA LEU A 305 4.31 0.29 -8.48
C LEU A 305 4.77 0.78 -7.10
N MET A 306 5.19 -0.14 -6.23
CA MET A 306 5.80 0.20 -4.93
C MET A 306 7.13 0.92 -5.11
N LEU A 307 7.98 0.45 -6.05
CA LEU A 307 9.23 1.14 -6.39
C LEU A 307 8.98 2.55 -6.92
N MET A 308 8.03 2.71 -7.85
CA MET A 308 7.62 4.00 -8.38
C MET A 308 7.13 4.94 -7.26
N SER A 309 6.30 4.45 -6.35
CA SER A 309 5.81 5.24 -5.21
C SER A 309 6.92 5.61 -4.23
N LYS A 310 7.98 4.79 -4.09
CA LYS A 310 9.16 5.14 -3.28
C LYS A 310 9.92 6.30 -3.90
N ILE A 311 10.03 6.34 -5.23
CA ILE A 311 10.71 7.41 -5.98
C ILE A 311 9.96 8.75 -5.87
N GLU A 312 8.63 8.73 -5.73
CA GLU A 312 7.79 9.95 -5.54
C GLU A 312 8.10 10.73 -4.25
N GLY A 313 8.73 10.11 -3.26
CA GLY A 313 9.18 10.80 -2.05
C GLY A 313 8.10 10.97 -0.96
N HIS A 314 7.26 9.95 -0.70
CA HIS A 314 6.36 9.95 0.47
C HIS A 314 7.13 9.69 1.77
N ILE A 315 6.68 10.31 2.88
CA ILE A 315 7.38 10.28 4.17
C ILE A 315 7.09 9.01 4.96
N SER A 316 5.86 8.50 4.93
CA SER A 316 5.47 7.33 5.72
C SER A 316 5.28 6.08 4.85
N LEU A 317 5.49 4.90 5.44
CA LEU A 317 5.21 3.62 4.81
C LEU A 317 3.70 3.48 4.58
N SER A 318 2.87 3.90 5.53
CA SER A 318 1.41 3.92 5.42
C SER A 318 0.92 4.71 4.21
N MET A 319 1.48 5.91 3.95
CA MET A 319 1.13 6.71 2.77
C MET A 319 1.65 6.07 1.48
N LEU A 320 2.85 5.50 1.53
CA LEU A 320 3.47 4.81 0.39
C LEU A 320 2.62 3.62 -0.06
N GLU A 321 2.15 2.80 0.88
CA GLU A 321 1.27 1.66 0.61
C GLU A 321 -0.08 2.12 0.07
N ARG A 322 -0.71 3.14 0.66
CA ARG A 322 -1.97 3.73 0.18
C ARG A 322 -1.85 4.28 -1.25
N ARG A 323 -0.75 4.95 -1.58
CA ARG A 323 -0.50 5.50 -2.92
C ARG A 323 -0.20 4.41 -3.93
N THR A 324 0.50 3.35 -3.52
CA THR A 324 0.74 2.17 -4.36
C THR A 324 -0.58 1.45 -4.66
N ALA A 325 -1.41 1.20 -3.63
CA ALA A 325 -2.75 0.64 -3.78
C ALA A 325 -3.62 1.49 -4.72
N SER A 326 -3.51 2.82 -4.66
CA SER A 326 -4.27 3.71 -5.56
C SER A 326 -3.86 3.59 -7.02
N LYS A 327 -2.55 3.48 -7.30
CA LYS A 327 -2.05 3.25 -8.66
C LYS A 327 -2.48 1.88 -9.17
N TYR A 328 -2.37 0.85 -8.31
CA TYR A 328 -2.75 -0.50 -8.67
C TYR A 328 -4.27 -0.63 -8.89
N TYR A 329 -5.10 0.05 -8.10
CA TYR A 329 -6.54 0.13 -8.36
C TYR A 329 -6.86 0.75 -9.73
N PHE A 330 -6.23 1.88 -10.07
CA PHE A 330 -6.44 2.50 -11.38
C PHE A 330 -5.99 1.57 -12.51
N PHE A 331 -4.89 0.87 -12.31
CA PHE A 331 -4.43 -0.15 -13.24
C PHE A 331 -5.42 -1.31 -13.37
N MET A 332 -5.94 -1.86 -12.27
CA MET A 332 -6.93 -2.94 -12.29
C MET A 332 -8.23 -2.49 -12.99
N LEU A 333 -8.66 -1.25 -12.74
CA LEU A 333 -9.82 -0.67 -13.41
C LEU A 333 -9.61 -0.52 -14.93
N VAL A 334 -8.49 0.07 -15.35
CA VAL A 334 -8.26 0.38 -16.77
C VAL A 334 -7.82 -0.86 -17.56
N ASN A 335 -6.87 -1.65 -17.06
CA ASN A 335 -6.33 -2.80 -17.79
C ASN A 335 -7.17 -4.06 -17.59
N VAL A 336 -7.43 -4.45 -16.34
CA VAL A 336 -8.10 -5.74 -16.06
C VAL A 336 -9.59 -5.66 -16.35
N PHE A 337 -10.27 -4.59 -15.94
CA PHE A 337 -11.70 -4.44 -16.20
C PHE A 337 -11.98 -3.87 -17.60
N LEU A 338 -11.65 -2.59 -17.87
CA LEU A 338 -11.96 -1.96 -19.16
C LEU A 338 -11.17 -2.59 -20.31
N GLY A 339 -9.87 -2.81 -20.14
CA GLY A 339 -8.99 -3.38 -21.16
C GLY A 339 -9.42 -4.76 -21.60
N SER A 340 -9.83 -5.63 -20.68
CA SER A 340 -10.38 -6.96 -21.02
C SER A 340 -11.68 -6.89 -21.81
N ILE A 341 -12.55 -5.92 -21.51
CA ILE A 341 -13.80 -5.73 -22.24
C ILE A 341 -13.52 -5.21 -23.66
N VAL A 342 -12.62 -4.22 -23.80
CA VAL A 342 -12.31 -3.57 -25.09
C VAL A 342 -11.45 -4.46 -26.00
N THR A 343 -10.39 -5.07 -25.47
CA THR A 343 -9.47 -5.91 -26.28
C THR A 343 -10.09 -7.27 -26.62
N GLY A 344 -11.02 -7.74 -25.78
CA GLY A 344 -11.69 -9.00 -25.98
C GLY A 344 -12.70 -9.01 -27.14
N THR A 345 -13.01 -7.89 -27.77
CA THR A 345 -14.06 -7.79 -28.82
C THR A 345 -13.51 -7.78 -30.26
N ALA A 346 -12.38 -8.45 -30.48
CA ALA A 346 -11.59 -8.51 -31.72
C ALA A 346 -10.70 -7.27 -31.94
N PHE A 347 -9.45 -7.52 -32.32
CA PHE A 347 -8.48 -6.49 -32.74
C PHE A 347 -9.03 -5.57 -33.85
N GLU A 348 -9.95 -6.06 -34.67
CA GLU A 348 -10.66 -5.30 -35.69
C GLU A 348 -11.61 -4.24 -35.09
N GLN A 349 -12.28 -4.55 -33.97
CA GLN A 349 -13.05 -3.55 -33.24
C GLN A 349 -12.15 -2.54 -32.53
N LEU A 350 -10.96 -2.93 -32.05
CA LEU A 350 -10.03 -1.96 -31.43
C LEU A 350 -9.61 -0.86 -32.42
N ARG A 351 -9.35 -1.21 -33.69
CA ARG A 351 -9.15 -0.21 -34.76
C ARG A 351 -10.40 0.65 -34.98
N ALA A 352 -11.59 0.05 -34.98
CA ALA A 352 -12.83 0.82 -35.06
C ALA A 352 -13.04 1.74 -33.85
N PHE A 353 -12.68 1.31 -32.64
CA PHE A 353 -12.77 2.06 -31.38
C PHE A 353 -11.87 3.29 -31.38
N LEU A 354 -10.63 3.16 -31.86
CA LEU A 354 -9.69 4.29 -31.95
C LEU A 354 -10.16 5.38 -32.92
N HIS A 355 -10.99 5.02 -33.90
CA HIS A 355 -11.54 5.95 -34.89
C HIS A 355 -13.01 6.34 -34.62
N GLN A 356 -13.62 5.86 -33.54
CA GLN A 356 -15.02 6.17 -33.18
C GLN A 356 -15.14 7.47 -32.38
N ALA A 357 -16.27 8.15 -32.53
CA ALA A 357 -16.59 9.34 -31.74
C ALA A 357 -16.73 9.00 -30.24
N PRO A 358 -16.26 9.85 -29.31
CA PRO A 358 -16.31 9.58 -27.87
C PRO A 358 -17.70 9.24 -27.32
N ALA A 359 -18.76 9.78 -27.92
CA ALA A 359 -20.15 9.51 -27.56
C ALA A 359 -20.60 8.05 -27.79
N GLN A 360 -19.88 7.29 -28.63
CA GLN A 360 -20.20 5.89 -28.94
C GLN A 360 -19.47 4.90 -28.01
N ILE A 361 -18.45 5.34 -27.28
CA ILE A 361 -17.64 4.47 -26.40
C ILE A 361 -18.52 3.74 -25.35
N PRO A 362 -19.40 4.43 -24.59
CA PRO A 362 -20.24 3.74 -23.60
C PRO A 362 -21.19 2.72 -24.23
N ARG A 363 -21.65 2.97 -25.46
CA ARG A 363 -22.55 2.08 -26.21
C ARG A 363 -21.85 0.78 -26.58
N THR A 364 -20.67 0.87 -27.20
CA THR A 364 -19.93 -0.31 -27.65
C THR A 364 -19.43 -1.13 -26.45
N ILE A 365 -18.96 -0.48 -25.38
CA ILE A 365 -18.60 -1.18 -24.14
C ILE A 365 -19.83 -1.85 -23.50
N GLY A 366 -20.97 -1.15 -23.46
CA GLY A 366 -22.22 -1.66 -22.90
C GLY A 366 -22.63 -3.02 -23.47
N VAL A 367 -22.58 -3.18 -24.80
CA VAL A 367 -22.94 -4.44 -25.49
C VAL A 367 -21.97 -5.57 -25.18
N SER A 368 -20.69 -5.25 -25.00
CA SER A 368 -19.61 -6.22 -24.79
C SER A 368 -19.54 -6.78 -23.37
N ILE A 369 -20.07 -6.06 -22.37
CA ILE A 369 -20.06 -6.47 -20.95
C ILE A 369 -20.72 -7.83 -20.73
N PRO A 370 -21.99 -8.06 -21.14
CA PRO A 370 -22.64 -9.38 -21.06
C PRO A 370 -21.78 -10.53 -21.58
N MET A 371 -21.19 -10.34 -22.77
CA MET A 371 -20.44 -11.39 -23.48
C MET A 371 -19.16 -11.80 -22.75
N LYS A 372 -18.66 -10.95 -21.86
CA LYS A 372 -17.43 -11.19 -21.08
C LYS A 372 -17.68 -11.67 -19.65
N ALA A 373 -18.94 -11.86 -19.25
CA ALA A 373 -19.28 -12.38 -17.93
C ALA A 373 -18.58 -13.73 -17.64
N THR A 374 -18.57 -14.66 -18.61
CA THR A 374 -17.93 -15.98 -18.47
C THR A 374 -16.44 -15.89 -18.15
N PHE A 375 -15.72 -14.95 -18.76
CA PHE A 375 -14.30 -14.70 -18.47
C PHE A 375 -14.11 -14.23 -17.02
N PHE A 376 -14.96 -13.32 -16.54
CA PHE A 376 -14.84 -12.84 -15.16
C PHE A 376 -15.26 -13.90 -14.13
N ILE A 377 -16.22 -14.78 -14.45
CA ILE A 377 -16.55 -15.92 -13.59
C ILE A 377 -15.32 -16.82 -13.42
N THR A 378 -14.66 -17.20 -14.51
CA THR A 378 -13.47 -18.06 -14.42
C THR A 378 -12.30 -17.34 -13.77
N TYR A 379 -12.12 -16.05 -14.02
CA TYR A 379 -11.14 -15.22 -13.32
C TYR A 379 -11.37 -15.21 -11.80
N ILE A 380 -12.61 -15.05 -11.32
CA ILE A 380 -12.95 -15.11 -9.88
C ILE A 380 -12.65 -16.48 -9.30
N MET A 381 -12.92 -17.57 -10.02
CA MET A 381 -12.61 -18.92 -9.55
C MET A 381 -11.09 -19.15 -9.41
N VAL A 382 -10.31 -18.72 -10.39
CA VAL A 382 -8.84 -18.94 -10.41
C VAL A 382 -8.11 -17.97 -9.50
N ASP A 383 -8.36 -16.67 -9.64
CA ASP A 383 -7.65 -15.66 -8.87
C ASP A 383 -8.24 -15.48 -7.48
N GLY A 384 -9.57 -15.48 -7.36
CA GLY A 384 -10.27 -15.30 -6.09
C GLY A 384 -10.23 -16.56 -5.23
N TRP A 385 -10.93 -17.62 -5.64
CA TRP A 385 -11.07 -18.81 -4.78
C TRP A 385 -9.73 -19.53 -4.58
N ALA A 386 -9.07 -19.92 -5.68
CA ALA A 386 -7.78 -20.61 -5.58
C ALA A 386 -6.65 -19.70 -5.07
N GLY A 387 -6.72 -18.38 -5.31
CA GLY A 387 -5.75 -17.44 -4.75
C GLY A 387 -5.84 -17.31 -3.23
N ILE A 388 -7.04 -17.15 -2.68
CA ILE A 388 -7.24 -17.10 -1.22
C ILE A 388 -6.94 -18.45 -0.58
N ALA A 389 -7.29 -19.56 -1.24
CA ALA A 389 -6.91 -20.91 -0.79
C ALA A 389 -5.38 -21.09 -0.80
N GLY A 390 -4.66 -20.51 -1.76
CA GLY A 390 -3.21 -20.51 -1.78
C GLY A 390 -2.58 -19.59 -0.73
N GLU A 391 -3.25 -18.47 -0.39
CA GLU A 391 -2.77 -17.53 0.62
C GLU A 391 -2.73 -18.18 2.01
N ILE A 392 -3.64 -19.09 2.37
CA ILE A 392 -3.59 -19.79 3.67
C ILE A 392 -2.31 -20.61 3.85
N LEU A 393 -1.80 -21.21 2.76
CA LEU A 393 -0.58 -22.02 2.77
C LEU A 393 0.68 -21.16 2.93
N ARG A 394 0.59 -19.85 2.63
CA ARG A 394 1.72 -18.89 2.69
C ARG A 394 3.01 -19.43 2.06
N LEU A 395 2.90 -20.00 0.87
CA LEU A 395 4.03 -20.66 0.18
C LEU A 395 5.26 -19.75 0.04
N LYS A 396 5.06 -18.48 -0.29
CA LYS A 396 6.16 -17.51 -0.46
C LYS A 396 6.95 -17.29 0.83
N PRO A 397 6.35 -16.90 1.98
CA PRO A 397 7.05 -16.86 3.26
C PRO A 397 7.71 -18.19 3.66
N LEU A 398 7.02 -19.32 3.45
CA LEU A 398 7.52 -20.64 3.82
C LEU A 398 8.80 -21.01 3.05
N ILE A 399 8.80 -20.84 1.72
CA ILE A 399 9.97 -21.10 0.88
C ILE A 399 11.12 -20.17 1.25
N ILE A 400 10.83 -18.87 1.45
CA ILE A 400 11.86 -17.89 1.86
C ILE A 400 12.44 -18.24 3.23
N PHE A 401 11.62 -18.72 4.17
CA PHE A 401 12.08 -19.15 5.48
C PHE A 401 13.05 -20.33 5.38
N HIS A 402 12.70 -21.39 4.64
CA HIS A 402 13.61 -22.54 4.45
C HIS A 402 14.89 -22.17 3.70
N LEU A 403 14.81 -21.32 2.66
CA LEU A 403 15.99 -20.82 1.95
C LEU A 403 16.89 -19.97 2.86
N LYS A 404 16.31 -19.06 3.65
CA LYS A 404 17.06 -18.29 4.64
C LYS A 404 17.71 -19.21 5.66
N ASN A 405 16.98 -20.20 6.16
CA ASN A 405 17.49 -21.13 7.16
C ASN A 405 18.66 -21.96 6.63
N MET A 406 18.59 -22.38 5.37
CA MET A 406 19.64 -23.16 4.70
C MET A 406 20.91 -22.34 4.43
N PHE A 407 20.78 -21.10 3.95
CA PHE A 407 21.92 -20.33 3.44
C PHE A 407 22.39 -19.18 4.36
N LEU A 408 21.46 -18.49 5.01
CA LEU A 408 21.68 -17.19 5.65
C LEU A 408 21.63 -17.23 7.18
N VAL A 409 20.81 -18.10 7.77
CA VAL A 409 20.67 -18.20 9.24
C VAL A 409 21.90 -18.87 9.81
N LYS A 410 22.48 -18.22 10.81
CA LYS A 410 23.67 -18.69 11.50
C LYS A 410 23.48 -18.74 13.03
N THR A 411 22.63 -17.87 13.56
CA THR A 411 22.32 -17.73 14.99
C THR A 411 20.81 -17.86 15.23
N GLU A 412 20.40 -18.10 16.49
CA GLU A 412 18.97 -18.10 16.86
C GLU A 412 18.30 -16.73 16.60
N ARG A 413 19.01 -15.63 16.84
CA ARG A 413 18.54 -14.27 16.50
C ARG A 413 18.23 -14.12 15.01
N ASP A 414 19.02 -14.74 14.14
CA ASP A 414 18.76 -14.74 12.70
C ASP A 414 17.57 -15.62 12.32
N ARG A 415 17.32 -16.69 13.08
CA ARG A 415 16.14 -17.55 12.92
C ARG A 415 14.87 -16.78 13.27
N GLU A 416 14.86 -16.04 14.38
CA GLU A 416 13.75 -15.15 14.74
C GLU A 416 13.49 -14.09 13.66
N LYS A 417 14.56 -13.46 13.16
CA LYS A 417 14.47 -12.50 12.04
C LYS A 417 13.94 -13.15 10.75
N ALA A 418 14.26 -14.42 10.53
CA ALA A 418 13.76 -15.19 9.39
C ALA A 418 12.30 -15.62 9.56
N MET A 419 11.83 -15.85 10.79
CA MET A 419 10.45 -16.21 11.14
C MET A 419 9.47 -15.04 11.06
N HIS A 420 9.93 -13.82 10.76
CA HIS A 420 9.03 -12.67 10.63
C HIS A 420 7.99 -12.86 9.52
N PRO A 421 6.69 -12.95 9.87
CA PRO A 421 5.63 -13.30 8.92
C PRO A 421 5.28 -12.15 7.97
N GLY A 422 5.68 -10.92 8.29
CA GLY A 422 5.27 -9.70 7.57
C GLY A 422 3.88 -9.21 7.99
N SER A 423 3.46 -8.11 7.37
CA SER A 423 2.12 -7.53 7.51
C SER A 423 1.21 -7.98 6.39
N VAL A 424 -0.08 -7.68 6.53
CA VAL A 424 -1.04 -7.78 5.41
C VAL A 424 -0.53 -6.94 4.24
N ASP A 425 -0.51 -7.52 3.04
CA ASP A 425 -0.07 -6.84 1.81
C ASP A 425 -1.20 -5.92 1.30
N PHE A 426 -1.45 -4.80 2.00
CA PHE A 426 -2.46 -3.80 1.64
C PHE A 426 -2.36 -3.26 0.19
N PRO A 427 -1.17 -3.04 -0.39
CA PRO A 427 -1.04 -2.55 -1.76
C PRO A 427 -1.66 -3.44 -2.84
N GLU A 428 -1.71 -4.76 -2.60
CA GLU A 428 -2.20 -5.77 -3.52
C GLU A 428 -3.62 -6.21 -3.16
N THR A 429 -3.86 -6.51 -1.88
CA THR A 429 -5.16 -7.01 -1.39
C THR A 429 -6.30 -6.00 -1.56
N LEU A 430 -6.09 -4.72 -1.20
CA LEU A 430 -7.16 -3.71 -1.26
C LEU A 430 -7.67 -3.50 -2.70
N PRO A 431 -6.81 -3.28 -3.72
CA PRO A 431 -7.29 -3.11 -5.09
C PRO A 431 -7.95 -4.36 -5.67
N SER A 432 -7.48 -5.56 -5.32
CA SER A 432 -8.10 -6.81 -5.77
C SER A 432 -9.51 -6.98 -5.20
N LEU A 433 -9.71 -6.73 -3.90
CA LEU A 433 -11.05 -6.71 -3.30
C LEU A 433 -11.96 -5.67 -3.94
N GLN A 434 -11.42 -4.48 -4.23
CA GLN A 434 -12.16 -3.40 -4.91
C GLN A 434 -12.55 -3.76 -6.34
N LEU A 435 -11.74 -4.53 -7.06
CA LEU A 435 -12.09 -5.06 -8.38
C LEU A 435 -13.28 -6.02 -8.28
N TYR A 436 -13.32 -6.92 -7.31
CA TYR A 436 -14.47 -7.82 -7.13
C TYR A 436 -15.74 -7.05 -6.73
N PHE A 437 -15.62 -6.01 -5.89
CA PHE A 437 -16.74 -5.10 -5.65
C PHE A 437 -17.23 -4.40 -6.93
N LEU A 438 -16.31 -3.88 -7.76
CA LEU A 438 -16.66 -3.28 -9.04
C LEU A 438 -17.39 -4.27 -9.96
N LEU A 439 -16.86 -5.49 -10.11
CA LEU A 439 -17.47 -6.54 -10.91
C LEU A 439 -18.87 -6.89 -10.39
N GLY A 440 -19.03 -7.04 -9.07
CA GLY A 440 -20.32 -7.32 -8.45
C GLY A 440 -21.35 -6.23 -8.75
N ILE A 441 -20.98 -4.97 -8.56
CA ILE A 441 -21.88 -3.83 -8.81
C ILE A 441 -22.26 -3.74 -10.29
N VAL A 442 -21.28 -3.80 -11.20
CA VAL A 442 -21.53 -3.69 -12.65
C VAL A 442 -22.38 -4.83 -13.18
N TYR A 443 -22.12 -6.07 -12.74
CA TYR A 443 -22.81 -7.24 -13.25
C TYR A 443 -24.09 -7.60 -12.49
N ALA A 444 -24.39 -6.96 -11.36
CA ALA A 444 -25.59 -7.23 -10.57
C ALA A 444 -26.89 -7.14 -11.39
N VAL A 445 -27.00 -6.10 -12.23
CA VAL A 445 -28.19 -5.88 -13.09
C VAL A 445 -28.05 -6.54 -14.46
N VAL A 446 -26.82 -6.77 -14.93
CA VAL A 446 -26.51 -7.24 -16.29
C VAL A 446 -26.50 -8.77 -16.39
N THR A 447 -25.79 -9.45 -15.49
CA THR A 447 -25.72 -10.93 -15.38
C THR A 447 -25.66 -11.35 -13.91
N PRO A 448 -26.81 -11.53 -13.24
CA PRO A 448 -26.88 -11.83 -11.81
C PRO A 448 -26.17 -13.11 -11.38
N ILE A 449 -25.94 -14.06 -12.31
CA ILE A 449 -25.25 -15.32 -12.04
C ILE A 449 -23.82 -15.14 -11.53
N LEU A 450 -23.21 -13.96 -11.73
CA LEU A 450 -21.87 -13.64 -11.23
C LEU A 450 -21.86 -13.36 -9.71
N LEU A 451 -22.99 -12.95 -9.12
CA LEU A 451 -23.09 -12.57 -7.71
C LEU A 451 -22.82 -13.72 -6.73
N PRO A 452 -23.36 -14.95 -6.90
CA PRO A 452 -23.05 -16.06 -6.01
C PRO A 452 -21.54 -16.37 -5.95
N PHE A 453 -20.83 -16.28 -7.08
CA PHE A 453 -19.38 -16.53 -7.11
C PHE A 453 -18.59 -15.51 -6.29
N ILE A 454 -18.99 -14.24 -6.37
CA ILE A 454 -18.42 -13.16 -5.56
C ILE A 454 -18.75 -13.34 -4.07
N LEU A 455 -19.99 -13.74 -3.75
CA LEU A 455 -20.40 -13.95 -2.36
C LEU A 455 -19.57 -15.07 -1.70
N VAL A 456 -19.41 -16.20 -2.40
CA VAL A 456 -18.54 -17.30 -1.94
C VAL A 456 -17.10 -16.82 -1.75
N PHE A 457 -16.60 -16.01 -2.70
CA PHE A 457 -15.26 -15.41 -2.57
C PHE A 457 -15.14 -14.57 -1.30
N PHE A 458 -16.07 -13.64 -1.03
CA PHE A 458 -15.98 -12.78 0.15
C PHE A 458 -16.17 -13.54 1.46
N ALA A 459 -17.05 -14.54 1.50
CA ALA A 459 -17.22 -15.40 2.67
C ALA A 459 -15.93 -16.16 2.99
N PHE A 460 -15.30 -16.75 1.97
CA PHE A 460 -14.05 -17.48 2.12
C PHE A 460 -12.88 -16.55 2.47
N ALA A 461 -12.76 -15.40 1.82
CA ALA A 461 -11.76 -14.38 2.11
C ALA A 461 -11.88 -13.85 3.55
N TYR A 462 -13.11 -13.62 4.04
CA TYR A 462 -13.34 -13.20 5.42
C TYR A 462 -12.79 -14.21 6.43
N LEU A 463 -13.10 -15.51 6.24
CA LEU A 463 -12.63 -16.57 7.14
C LEU A 463 -11.10 -16.69 7.14
N VAL A 464 -10.49 -16.69 5.96
CA VAL A 464 -9.03 -16.84 5.81
C VAL A 464 -8.29 -15.62 6.36
N TYR A 465 -8.67 -14.40 5.97
CA TYR A 465 -7.99 -13.20 6.48
C TYR A 465 -8.22 -13.00 7.98
N ARG A 466 -9.41 -13.30 8.51
CA ARG A 466 -9.64 -13.27 9.95
C ARG A 466 -8.71 -14.23 10.70
N HIS A 467 -8.58 -15.46 10.22
CA HIS A 467 -7.67 -16.44 10.80
C HIS A 467 -6.20 -15.95 10.77
N GLN A 468 -5.76 -15.42 9.62
CA GLN A 468 -4.37 -14.97 9.47
C GLN A 468 -4.05 -13.70 10.25
N ILE A 469 -5.00 -12.77 10.38
CA ILE A 469 -4.82 -11.56 11.19
C ILE A 469 -4.63 -11.91 12.66
N ILE A 470 -5.35 -12.92 13.16
CA ILE A 470 -5.25 -13.36 14.56
C ILE A 470 -3.94 -14.13 14.80
N ASN A 471 -3.58 -15.05 13.89
CA ASN A 471 -2.53 -16.04 14.18
C ASN A 471 -1.15 -15.70 13.61
N VAL A 472 -1.06 -14.86 12.58
CA VAL A 472 0.15 -14.79 11.74
C VAL A 472 0.61 -13.37 11.47
N TYR A 473 -0.25 -12.47 11.02
CA TYR A 473 0.21 -11.16 10.54
C TYR A 473 0.68 -10.27 11.69
N ASN A 474 1.87 -9.69 11.53
CA ASN A 474 2.37 -8.67 12.44
C ASN A 474 2.20 -7.29 11.81
N GLN A 475 1.55 -6.39 12.53
CA GLN A 475 1.26 -5.04 12.07
C GLN A 475 2.53 -4.16 12.13
N ARG A 476 2.98 -3.69 10.98
CA ARG A 476 4.20 -2.87 10.86
C ARG A 476 4.03 -1.42 11.30
N TYR A 477 2.82 -0.89 11.14
CA TYR A 477 2.47 0.50 11.46
C TYR A 477 1.00 0.57 11.85
N GLU A 478 0.63 1.52 12.71
CA GLU A 478 -0.77 1.84 13.02
C GLU A 478 -1.25 3.04 12.22
N SER A 479 -2.35 2.90 11.48
CA SER A 479 -2.92 3.98 10.66
C SER A 479 -4.35 4.35 11.06
N ALA A 480 -4.96 3.64 12.03
CA ALA A 480 -6.31 3.88 12.54
C ALA A 480 -7.35 4.03 11.41
N ALA A 481 -7.36 3.07 10.48
CA ALA A 481 -8.28 3.02 9.34
C ALA A 481 -8.30 4.27 8.43
N ALA A 482 -7.25 5.10 8.41
CA ALA A 482 -7.21 6.34 7.62
C ALA A 482 -7.31 6.15 6.09
N PHE A 483 -7.25 4.90 5.60
CA PHE A 483 -7.47 4.56 4.20
C PHE A 483 -8.95 4.47 3.80
N TRP A 484 -9.89 4.35 4.74
CA TRP A 484 -11.32 4.14 4.49
C TRP A 484 -11.98 5.16 3.55
N PRO A 485 -11.73 6.49 3.67
CA PRO A 485 -12.29 7.47 2.71
C PRO A 485 -11.93 7.16 1.25
N HIS A 486 -10.76 6.59 1.00
CA HIS A 486 -10.36 6.18 -0.35
C HIS A 486 -11.10 4.93 -0.82
N VAL A 487 -11.36 3.97 0.08
CA VAL A 487 -12.15 2.77 -0.23
C VAL A 487 -13.58 3.17 -0.58
N HIS A 488 -14.22 3.96 0.29
CA HIS A 488 -15.57 4.50 0.06
C HIS A 488 -15.67 5.22 -1.30
N SER A 489 -14.74 6.15 -1.58
CA SER A 489 -14.75 6.90 -2.85
C SER A 489 -14.62 5.99 -4.08
N ARG A 490 -13.87 4.88 -3.98
CA ARG A 490 -13.69 3.93 -5.08
C ARG A 490 -14.92 3.04 -5.30
N ILE A 491 -15.63 2.66 -4.23
CA ILE A 491 -16.89 1.91 -4.36
C ILE A 491 -17.96 2.82 -5.00
N ILE A 492 -18.04 4.09 -4.59
CA ILE A 492 -18.91 5.08 -5.25
C ILE A 492 -18.52 5.27 -6.72
N ALA A 493 -17.22 5.34 -7.05
CA ALA A 493 -16.78 5.38 -8.44
C ALA A 493 -17.21 4.13 -9.21
N GLY A 494 -17.19 2.95 -8.58
CA GLY A 494 -17.72 1.71 -9.14
C GLY A 494 -19.23 1.75 -9.42
N LEU A 495 -20.03 2.34 -8.52
CA LEU A 495 -21.45 2.62 -8.76
C LEU A 495 -21.64 3.54 -9.96
N LEU A 496 -20.90 4.65 -10.05
CA LEU A 496 -20.96 5.56 -11.19
C LEU A 496 -20.60 4.85 -12.50
N ILE A 497 -19.57 4.00 -12.49
CA ILE A 497 -19.17 3.20 -13.64
C ILE A 497 -20.32 2.26 -14.04
N SER A 498 -20.92 1.53 -13.10
CA SER A 498 -22.08 0.66 -13.37
C SER A 498 -23.22 1.40 -14.07
N GLN A 499 -23.58 2.57 -13.54
CA GLN A 499 -24.69 3.38 -14.03
C GLN A 499 -24.43 3.91 -15.45
N LEU A 500 -23.21 4.39 -15.70
CA LEU A 500 -22.80 4.86 -17.03
C LEU A 500 -22.74 3.72 -18.05
N LEU A 501 -22.29 2.54 -17.65
CA LEU A 501 -22.24 1.36 -18.51
C LEU A 501 -23.64 0.82 -18.82
N LEU A 502 -24.53 0.78 -17.83
CA LEU A 502 -25.94 0.40 -18.03
C LEU A 502 -26.63 1.42 -18.96
N LEU A 503 -26.35 2.71 -18.81
CA LEU A 503 -26.85 3.76 -19.71
C LEU A 503 -26.36 3.54 -21.15
N GLY A 504 -25.08 3.23 -21.32
CA GLY A 504 -24.50 2.86 -22.61
C GLY A 504 -25.22 1.67 -23.25
N LEU A 505 -25.43 0.61 -22.48
CA LEU A 505 -26.13 -0.60 -22.91
C LEU A 505 -27.59 -0.35 -23.31
N LEU A 506 -28.38 0.34 -22.47
CA LEU A 506 -29.79 0.64 -22.75
C LEU A 506 -29.95 1.56 -23.98
N SER A 507 -29.02 2.48 -24.18
CA SER A 507 -29.00 3.36 -25.36
C SER A 507 -28.87 2.55 -26.66
N THR A 508 -28.10 1.46 -26.67
CA THR A 508 -27.98 0.60 -27.87
C THR A 508 -29.24 -0.18 -28.21
N LYS A 509 -30.03 -0.56 -27.19
CA LYS A 509 -31.28 -1.34 -27.34
C LYS A 509 -32.50 -0.47 -27.70
N LYS A 510 -32.27 0.81 -28.05
CA LYS A 510 -33.30 1.81 -28.41
C LYS A 510 -34.40 1.95 -27.34
N ALA A 511 -34.06 1.80 -26.06
CA ALA A 511 -34.98 1.93 -24.93
C ALA A 511 -35.18 3.41 -24.54
N ALA A 512 -35.80 4.17 -25.45
CA ALA A 512 -35.91 5.63 -25.35
C ALA A 512 -36.67 6.12 -24.10
N HIS A 513 -37.71 5.39 -23.66
CA HIS A 513 -38.52 5.78 -22.50
C HIS A 513 -37.85 5.53 -21.15
N SER A 514 -36.96 4.54 -21.04
CA SER A 514 -36.31 4.18 -19.77
C SER A 514 -34.98 4.92 -19.52
N THR A 515 -34.37 5.48 -20.56
CA THR A 515 -33.05 6.11 -20.49
C THR A 515 -33.03 7.40 -19.63
N PRO A 516 -34.05 8.30 -19.69
CA PRO A 516 -34.05 9.53 -18.90
C PRO A 516 -34.04 9.29 -17.38
N LEU A 517 -34.71 8.23 -16.92
CA LEU A 517 -34.72 7.86 -15.50
C LEU A 517 -33.29 7.56 -15.02
N LEU A 518 -32.55 6.75 -15.78
CA LEU A 518 -31.20 6.34 -15.39
C LEU A 518 -30.20 7.52 -15.32
N VAL A 519 -30.42 8.63 -16.04
CA VAL A 519 -29.54 9.82 -16.00
C VAL A 519 -29.59 10.54 -14.64
N ILE A 520 -30.72 10.47 -13.94
CA ILE A 520 -30.91 11.11 -12.62
C ILE A 520 -30.00 10.45 -11.57
N LEU A 521 -29.74 9.17 -11.74
CA LEU A 521 -29.13 8.32 -10.72
C LEU A 521 -27.63 8.63 -10.48
N PRO A 522 -26.78 8.87 -11.51
CA PRO A 522 -25.43 9.43 -11.34
C PRO A 522 -25.39 10.78 -10.62
N ILE A 523 -26.39 11.64 -10.83
CA ILE A 523 -26.47 12.96 -10.17
C ILE A 523 -26.73 12.77 -8.68
N LEU A 524 -27.66 11.86 -8.33
CA LEU A 524 -27.94 11.50 -6.95
C LEU A 524 -26.73 10.86 -6.25
N THR A 525 -26.01 9.96 -6.91
CA THR A 525 -24.82 9.33 -6.31
C THR A 525 -23.66 10.29 -6.12
N LEU A 526 -23.43 11.24 -7.05
CA LEU A 526 -22.46 12.31 -6.86
C LEU A 526 -22.85 13.25 -5.71
N SER A 527 -24.13 13.58 -5.59
CA SER A 527 -24.65 14.41 -4.49
C SER A 527 -24.47 13.71 -3.14
N PHE A 528 -24.80 12.42 -3.06
CA PHE A 528 -24.56 11.57 -1.89
C PHE A 528 -23.07 11.50 -1.54
N HIS A 529 -22.20 11.30 -2.53
CA HIS A 529 -20.75 11.27 -2.31
C HIS A 529 -20.24 12.57 -1.70
N LYS A 530 -20.67 13.71 -2.25
CA LYS A 530 -20.30 15.03 -1.75
C LYS A 530 -20.80 15.23 -0.33
N TYR A 531 -22.03 14.83 -0.02
CA TYR A 531 -22.59 14.87 1.33
C TYR A 531 -21.74 14.04 2.32
N CYS A 532 -21.50 12.77 2.03
CA CYS A 532 -20.67 11.89 2.88
C CYS A 532 -19.25 12.42 3.04
N LYS A 533 -18.67 12.98 1.99
CA LYS A 533 -17.33 13.59 2.03
C LYS A 533 -17.27 14.76 2.99
N HIS A 534 -18.24 15.68 2.95
CA HIS A 534 -18.30 16.81 3.87
C HIS A 534 -18.60 16.39 5.31
N ARG A 535 -19.47 15.39 5.50
CA ARG A 535 -19.91 14.93 6.83
C ARG A 535 -18.87 14.08 7.56
N PHE A 536 -18.25 13.11 6.89
CA PHE A 536 -17.44 12.07 7.53
C PHE A 536 -15.94 12.18 7.26
N GLU A 537 -15.50 12.64 6.08
CA GLU A 537 -14.05 12.72 5.77
C GLU A 537 -13.26 13.59 6.78
N PRO A 538 -13.79 14.70 7.33
CA PRO A 538 -13.07 15.48 8.34
C PRO A 538 -12.60 14.64 9.53
N ALA A 539 -13.38 13.65 9.98
CA ALA A 539 -12.99 12.78 11.09
C ALA A 539 -11.71 11.97 10.80
N PHE A 540 -11.38 11.71 9.52
CA PHE A 540 -10.20 10.94 9.12
C PHE A 540 -8.99 11.82 8.78
N ARG A 541 -9.21 13.12 8.55
CA ARG A 541 -8.19 14.07 8.07
C ARG A 541 -7.75 15.05 9.15
N LYS A 542 -8.68 15.43 10.03
CA LYS A 542 -8.48 16.40 11.10
C LYS A 542 -8.66 15.67 12.42
N TYR A 543 -7.83 16.01 13.40
CA TYR A 543 -7.99 15.52 14.76
C TYR A 543 -8.80 16.55 15.56
N PRO A 544 -9.94 16.18 16.15
CA PRO A 544 -10.75 17.11 16.93
C PRO A 544 -9.99 17.67 18.14
N LEU A 545 -10.04 18.99 18.34
CA LEU A 545 -9.36 19.64 19.47
C LEU A 545 -10.00 19.30 20.81
N GLU A 546 -11.31 19.04 20.84
CA GLU A 546 -12.04 18.60 22.02
C GLU A 546 -11.51 17.26 22.55
N GLU A 547 -11.38 16.24 21.68
CA GLU A 547 -10.76 14.96 22.05
C GLU A 547 -9.31 15.12 22.47
N ALA A 548 -8.54 15.97 21.78
CA ALA A 548 -7.15 16.22 22.13
C ALA A 548 -7.02 16.78 23.56
N MET A 549 -7.85 17.78 23.91
CA MET A 549 -7.84 18.40 25.24
C MET A 549 -8.36 17.45 26.31
N ALA A 550 -9.47 16.75 26.06
CA ALA A 550 -10.04 15.79 27.00
C ALA A 550 -9.01 14.70 27.36
N LYS A 551 -8.26 14.22 26.37
CA LYS A 551 -7.21 13.23 26.57
C LYS A 551 -6.00 13.78 27.31
N ASP A 552 -5.59 15.01 27.00
CA ASP A 552 -4.49 15.68 27.71
C ASP A 552 -4.85 15.93 29.19
N LEU A 553 -6.10 16.29 29.50
CA LEU A 553 -6.59 16.44 30.87
C LEU A 553 -6.59 15.11 31.62
N ALA A 554 -7.18 14.06 31.03
CA ALA A 554 -7.22 12.74 31.64
C ALA A 554 -5.83 12.17 31.93
N GLU A 555 -4.85 12.41 31.03
CA GLU A 555 -3.48 11.98 31.26
C GLU A 555 -2.75 12.80 32.34
N ARG A 556 -3.00 14.11 32.41
CA ARG A 556 -2.45 14.96 33.49
C ARG A 556 -2.99 14.57 34.87
N GLU A 557 -4.24 14.16 34.95
CA GLU A 557 -4.86 13.65 36.19
C GLU A 557 -4.28 12.27 36.59
N ALA A 558 -4.03 11.40 35.61
CA ALA A 558 -3.49 10.07 35.85
C ALA A 558 -1.99 10.07 36.18
N GLU A 559 -1.19 10.91 35.51
CA GLU A 559 0.28 10.95 35.61
C GLU A 559 0.80 12.41 35.66
N PRO A 560 0.70 13.10 36.81
CA PRO A 560 1.07 14.52 36.92
C PRO A 560 2.58 14.78 36.82
N ASP A 561 3.42 13.87 37.32
CA ASP A 561 4.89 14.05 37.38
C ASP A 561 5.62 13.57 36.12
N LEU A 562 4.91 13.36 35.02
CA LEU A 562 5.47 12.79 33.81
C LEU A 562 6.45 13.74 33.12
N ASN A 563 7.72 13.32 33.00
CA ASN A 563 8.70 14.02 32.16
C ASN A 563 8.51 13.70 30.67
N LEU A 564 7.54 14.36 30.05
CA LEU A 564 7.23 14.21 28.62
C LEU A 564 8.43 14.57 27.72
N LYS A 565 9.31 15.48 28.16
CA LYS A 565 10.48 15.90 27.38
C LYS A 565 11.48 14.76 27.21
N ALA A 566 11.75 14.01 28.28
CA ALA A 566 12.63 12.84 28.22
C ALA A 566 12.03 11.75 27.32
N TYR A 567 10.72 11.49 27.46
CA TYR A 567 10.01 10.51 26.63
C TYR A 567 10.05 10.84 25.12
N LEU A 568 9.99 12.13 24.76
CA LEU A 568 9.93 12.58 23.36
C LEU A 568 11.29 12.89 22.73
N ALA A 569 12.35 13.11 23.52
CA ALA A 569 13.65 13.57 23.02
C ALA A 569 14.25 12.61 21.98
N ASP A 570 14.23 11.30 22.30
CA ASP A 570 14.94 10.30 21.51
C ASP A 570 14.05 9.53 20.53
N ALA A 571 12.74 9.78 20.57
CA ALA A 571 11.73 9.04 19.80
C ALA A 571 11.94 9.09 18.28
N TYR A 572 12.34 10.26 17.76
CA TYR A 572 12.56 10.52 16.33
C TYR A 572 14.04 10.67 15.97
N LEU A 573 14.94 10.12 16.80
CA LEU A 573 16.29 9.89 16.35
C LEU A 573 16.28 8.89 15.19
N HIS A 574 17.19 9.10 14.24
CA HIS A 574 17.31 8.14 13.14
C HIS A 574 17.61 6.76 13.77
N PRO A 575 16.91 5.67 13.38
CA PRO A 575 17.04 4.35 14.03
C PRO A 575 18.46 3.78 14.12
N ILE A 576 19.39 4.33 13.34
CA ILE A 576 20.79 3.92 13.29
C ILE A 576 21.58 4.52 14.47
N PHE A 577 21.13 5.64 15.03
CA PHE A 577 21.71 6.24 16.23
C PHE A 577 21.13 5.58 17.49
N GLN A 578 19.84 5.25 17.50
CA GLN A 578 19.19 4.52 18.60
C GLN A 578 19.80 3.13 18.84
N SER A 579 20.08 2.36 17.77
CA SER A 579 20.68 1.03 17.91
C SER A 579 22.11 1.06 18.47
N SER A 580 22.82 2.18 18.34
CA SER A 580 24.16 2.34 18.91
C SER A 580 24.13 2.56 20.41
N GLU A 581 23.11 3.27 20.91
CA GLU A 581 22.97 3.66 22.31
C GLU A 581 22.34 2.53 23.12
N ALA A 582 21.31 1.87 22.60
CA ALA A 582 20.71 0.69 23.25
C ALA A 582 21.68 -0.51 23.35
N GLU A 583 22.54 -0.71 22.35
CA GLU A 583 23.59 -1.76 22.41
C GLU A 583 24.72 -1.38 23.38
N GLU A 584 25.05 -0.08 23.52
CA GLU A 584 26.02 0.39 24.53
C GLU A 584 25.47 0.20 25.95
N GLU A 585 24.17 0.43 26.18
CA GLU A 585 23.49 0.15 27.45
C GLU A 585 23.42 -1.35 27.77
N GLU A 586 23.02 -2.22 26.81
CA GLU A 586 23.05 -3.69 27.00
C GLU A 586 24.48 -4.20 27.30
N LEU A 587 25.51 -3.64 26.63
CA LEU A 587 26.91 -4.00 26.89
C LEU A 587 27.41 -3.53 28.27
N LEU A 588 26.82 -2.47 28.83
CA LEU A 588 27.10 -1.98 30.17
C LEU A 588 26.40 -2.84 31.23
N GLU A 589 25.13 -3.19 31.04
CA GLU A 589 24.39 -4.10 31.94
C GLU A 589 25.03 -5.49 32.01
N VAL A 590 25.41 -6.07 30.86
CA VAL A 590 26.10 -7.38 30.82
C VAL A 590 27.49 -7.35 31.49
N LYS A 591 28.13 -6.17 31.60
CA LYS A 591 29.39 -5.99 32.34
C LYS A 591 29.17 -5.82 33.85
N VAL A 592 28.02 -5.31 34.26
CA VAL A 592 27.65 -5.18 35.67
C VAL A 592 27.26 -6.54 36.25
N ASP A 593 26.56 -7.40 35.50
CA ASP A 593 26.20 -8.76 35.92
C ASP A 593 27.38 -9.76 35.94
N ARG A 594 28.55 -9.37 35.42
CA ARG A 594 29.77 -10.20 35.37
C ARG A 594 30.87 -9.74 36.33
N ARG A 595 30.60 -8.76 37.19
CA ARG A 595 31.47 -8.36 38.31
C ARG A 595 30.80 -8.75 39.61
#